data_AF-A0A256B8R6-F1
#
_entry.id   AF-A0A256B8R6-F1
#
_cell.length_a   1.000
_cell.length_b   1.000
_cell.length_c   1.000
_cell.angle_alpha   90.00
_cell.angle_beta   90.00
_cell.angle_gamma   90.00
#
_symmetry.space_group_name_H-M   'P 1'
#
loop_
_entity.id
_entity.type
_entity.pdbx_description
1 polymer ?
#
loop_
_entity_poly.entity_id
_entity_poly.type
_entity_poly.pdbx_seq_one_letter_code
_entity_poly.pdbx_strand_id
1 'polypeptide(L)'
;MDVSFSPSIKTDLNRYEQLIVENEKLSSYFRSQLVETACICRLDCPETAINNKTIWDTATNVIAPIIFGFVYWVLIQAKQKGIQRLYFMARDGQILFKVAQTIISQWGYEIDCRYFYGSRQAFHFPAIESIGEQEFNWLIDNPGFLSIRIICERVNLTPELIADILSRYDFREDSWDKALNDSEIMILIEIFQDPSVLEQILAMAKIFRDKAIGYFKQEGMGDKTPYATVDIGWSGKSQRSLSNLLAAGNIYPDTGLQGFFFGLLSSTQAFPQDQLMPYFLEVNDRSDRYFLCDPQILELFMAADHGSTVRYDKQDDRYMPILRSDSNESGIEWGLLVQHQAIVNFAERLTKNLQPQECTSDYFKQITEDLLKVFIYNPSKAEAESFGTQPFSRHQSESKFYDLAPKYGFKDTLKIVFSNYVHAFAWLPASIQRSHLLAKIALKYVNARQNSFTYSNYAWQELQKGNKDSSRKLAVKALKSSPVILLSRRFIHMNFLLLFAK
;
A
#
# COMPACT_ATOMS: atom_id res chain seq x y z
N MET A 1 15.86 -35.34 2.63
CA MET A 1 16.66 -35.41 1.39
C MET A 1 17.40 -34.10 1.26
N ASP A 2 18.73 -34.15 1.25
CA ASP A 2 19.57 -32.97 1.12
C ASP A 2 19.25 -32.20 -0.16
N VAL A 3 19.06 -30.89 -0.02
CA VAL A 3 18.88 -30.01 -1.17
C VAL A 3 20.21 -29.94 -1.92
N SER A 4 20.25 -30.49 -3.13
CA SER A 4 21.45 -30.50 -3.98
C SER A 4 21.55 -29.19 -4.77
N PHE A 5 21.91 -28.10 -4.09
CA PHE A 5 22.41 -26.92 -4.78
C PHE A 5 23.80 -27.22 -5.34
N SER A 6 24.20 -26.53 -6.42
CA SER A 6 25.60 -26.57 -6.85
C SER A 6 26.51 -26.11 -5.69
N PRO A 7 27.70 -26.72 -5.50
CA PRO A 7 28.59 -26.38 -4.39
C PRO A 7 28.98 -24.89 -4.33
N SER A 8 29.02 -24.21 -5.49
CA SER A 8 29.34 -22.79 -5.60
C SER A 8 28.21 -21.87 -5.09
N ILE A 9 26.95 -22.25 -5.26
CA ILE A 9 25.80 -21.46 -4.79
C ILE A 9 25.68 -21.50 -3.27
N LYS A 10 25.96 -22.67 -2.64
CA LYS A 10 25.87 -22.82 -1.17
C LYS A 10 26.79 -21.89 -0.40
N THR A 11 27.95 -21.52 -0.96
CA THR A 11 28.95 -20.69 -0.27
C THR A 11 28.69 -19.19 -0.36
N ASP A 12 27.75 -18.74 -1.19
CA ASP A 12 27.51 -17.32 -1.46
C ASP A 12 26.04 -16.88 -1.21
N LEU A 13 25.31 -17.65 -0.40
CA LEU A 13 23.92 -17.31 -0.07
C LEU A 13 23.86 -16.09 0.85
N ASN A 14 23.03 -15.10 0.49
CA ASN A 14 22.72 -13.97 1.35
C ASN A 14 21.71 -14.35 2.46
N ARG A 15 21.40 -13.41 3.36
CA ARG A 15 20.51 -13.63 4.50
C ARG A 15 19.08 -14.03 4.14
N TYR A 16 18.56 -13.58 3.00
CA TYR A 16 17.21 -13.90 2.53
C TYR A 16 17.18 -15.26 1.85
N GLU A 17 18.19 -15.57 1.06
CA GLU A 17 18.36 -16.86 0.41
C GLU A 17 18.53 -17.97 1.46
N GLN A 18 19.36 -17.74 2.49
CA GLN A 18 19.50 -18.65 3.63
C GLN A 18 18.15 -18.90 4.33
N LEU A 19 17.38 -17.83 4.58
CA LEU A 19 16.04 -17.93 5.19
C LEU A 19 15.10 -18.84 4.38
N ILE A 20 15.14 -18.76 3.05
CA ILE A 20 14.30 -19.60 2.18
C ILE A 20 14.82 -21.06 2.19
N VAL A 21 16.13 -21.28 2.15
CA VAL A 21 16.73 -22.63 2.22
C VAL A 21 16.34 -23.35 3.51
N GLU A 22 16.38 -22.65 4.63
CA GLU A 22 16.10 -23.19 5.97
C GLU A 22 14.59 -23.40 6.23
N ASN A 23 13.72 -22.93 5.33
CA ASN A 23 12.27 -23.02 5.53
C ASN A 23 11.74 -24.43 5.21
N GLU A 24 11.64 -25.27 6.24
CA GLU A 24 11.15 -26.65 6.14
C GLU A 24 9.65 -26.77 5.83
N LYS A 25 8.88 -25.67 5.90
CA LYS A 25 7.46 -25.67 5.50
C LYS A 25 7.29 -25.71 3.98
N LEU A 26 8.33 -25.37 3.23
CA LEU A 26 8.33 -25.37 1.77
C LEU A 26 8.84 -26.71 1.25
N SER A 27 8.34 -27.15 0.09
CA SER A 27 8.91 -28.34 -0.56
C SER A 27 10.38 -28.10 -0.93
N SER A 28 11.20 -29.14 -0.87
CA SER A 28 12.63 -29.05 -1.18
C SER A 28 12.90 -28.53 -2.59
N TYR A 29 12.08 -28.95 -3.55
CA TYR A 29 12.17 -28.52 -4.94
C TYR A 29 11.83 -27.03 -5.09
N PHE A 30 10.68 -26.61 -4.55
CA PHE A 30 10.22 -25.22 -4.67
C PHE A 30 11.21 -24.23 -4.02
N ARG A 31 11.67 -24.50 -2.80
CA ARG A 31 12.67 -23.64 -2.14
C ARG A 31 13.99 -23.61 -2.89
N SER A 32 14.40 -24.73 -3.53
CA SER A 32 15.62 -24.77 -4.35
C SER A 32 15.51 -23.86 -5.55
N GLN A 33 14.42 -23.97 -6.31
CA GLN A 33 14.20 -23.16 -7.52
C GLN A 33 14.09 -21.66 -7.19
N LEU A 34 13.43 -21.33 -6.09
CA LEU A 34 13.28 -19.94 -5.65
C LEU A 34 14.63 -19.32 -5.26
N VAL A 35 15.43 -20.04 -4.47
CA VAL A 35 16.77 -19.58 -4.03
C VAL A 35 17.74 -19.48 -5.20
N GLU A 36 17.76 -20.49 -6.08
CA GLU A 36 18.60 -20.48 -7.27
C GLU A 36 18.25 -19.30 -8.18
N THR A 37 16.96 -19.04 -8.38
CA THR A 37 16.49 -17.89 -9.16
C THR A 37 16.92 -16.56 -8.53
N ALA A 38 16.69 -16.38 -7.22
CA ALA A 38 17.07 -15.16 -6.51
C ALA A 38 18.59 -14.91 -6.57
N CYS A 39 19.38 -15.95 -6.29
CA CYS A 39 20.84 -15.91 -6.30
C CYS A 39 21.39 -15.57 -7.69
N ILE A 40 20.94 -16.27 -8.73
CA ILE A 40 21.38 -15.98 -10.09
C ILE A 40 21.01 -14.55 -10.50
N CYS A 41 19.78 -14.10 -10.21
CA CYS A 41 19.38 -12.72 -10.54
C CYS A 41 20.26 -11.70 -9.81
N ARG A 42 20.53 -11.92 -8.51
CA ARG A 42 21.39 -11.04 -7.71
C ARG A 42 22.82 -10.99 -8.27
N LEU A 43 23.38 -12.13 -8.65
CA LEU A 43 24.75 -12.23 -9.15
C LEU A 43 24.89 -11.69 -10.58
N ASP A 44 23.86 -11.80 -11.40
CA ASP A 44 23.78 -11.24 -12.76
C ASP A 44 23.42 -9.73 -12.76
N CYS A 45 23.58 -9.05 -11.63
CA CYS A 45 23.26 -7.62 -11.50
C CYS A 45 24.08 -6.77 -12.49
N PRO A 46 23.43 -6.00 -13.39
CA PRO A 46 24.13 -5.16 -14.37
C PRO A 46 24.64 -3.84 -13.77
N GLU A 47 24.16 -3.47 -12.58
CA GLU A 47 24.41 -2.18 -11.96
C GLU A 47 25.82 -2.08 -11.39
N THR A 48 26.45 -0.91 -11.53
CA THR A 48 27.79 -0.65 -10.96
C THR A 48 27.72 0.20 -9.69
N ALA A 49 26.77 1.13 -9.63
CA ALA A 49 26.56 2.01 -8.49
C ALA A 49 26.09 1.23 -7.25
N ILE A 50 26.68 1.52 -6.09
CA ILE A 50 26.40 0.79 -4.84
C ILE A 50 24.92 0.83 -4.42
N ASN A 51 24.27 1.98 -4.61
CA ASN A 51 22.85 2.16 -4.31
C ASN A 51 21.99 1.27 -5.22
N ASN A 52 22.22 1.33 -6.53
CA ASN A 52 21.49 0.52 -7.51
C ASN A 52 21.73 -0.98 -7.31
N LYS A 53 22.94 -1.41 -6.95
CA LYS A 53 23.22 -2.80 -6.55
C LYS A 53 22.40 -3.23 -5.34
N THR A 54 22.26 -2.35 -4.34
CA THR A 54 21.46 -2.63 -3.14
C THR A 54 19.97 -2.71 -3.47
N ILE A 55 19.48 -1.82 -4.34
CA ILE A 55 18.11 -1.86 -4.85
C ILE A 55 17.87 -3.17 -5.60
N TRP A 56 18.77 -3.55 -6.53
CA TRP A 56 18.67 -4.78 -7.30
C TRP A 56 18.69 -6.04 -6.41
N ASP A 57 19.63 -6.13 -5.47
CA ASP A 57 19.74 -7.24 -4.52
C ASP A 57 18.46 -7.37 -3.68
N THR A 58 17.99 -6.26 -3.09
CA THR A 58 16.75 -6.24 -2.31
C THR A 58 15.53 -6.58 -3.16
N ALA A 59 15.45 -6.05 -4.39
CA ALA A 59 14.35 -6.30 -5.29
C ALA A 59 14.26 -7.77 -5.69
N THR A 60 15.37 -8.41 -6.04
CA THR A 60 15.41 -9.84 -6.41
C THR A 60 15.15 -10.77 -5.23
N ASN A 61 15.57 -10.42 -4.02
CA ASN A 61 15.49 -11.30 -2.85
C ASN A 61 14.28 -11.08 -1.95
N VAL A 62 13.68 -9.89 -1.97
CA VAL A 62 12.55 -9.52 -1.10
C VAL A 62 11.33 -9.21 -1.95
N ILE A 63 11.44 -8.20 -2.81
CA ILE A 63 10.26 -7.59 -3.46
C ILE A 63 9.68 -8.51 -4.54
N ALA A 64 10.52 -9.09 -5.38
CA ALA A 64 10.10 -9.91 -6.50
C ALA A 64 9.37 -11.19 -6.06
N PRO A 65 9.84 -11.98 -5.08
CA PRO A 65 9.07 -13.11 -4.54
C PRO A 65 7.70 -12.72 -3.98
N ILE A 66 7.59 -11.55 -3.34
CA ILE A 66 6.33 -11.03 -2.77
C ILE A 66 5.34 -10.68 -3.88
N ILE A 67 5.78 -9.88 -4.85
CA ILE A 67 4.96 -9.47 -5.99
C ILE A 67 4.55 -10.68 -6.83
N PHE A 68 5.51 -11.56 -7.13
CA PHE A 68 5.25 -12.78 -7.91
C PHE A 68 4.19 -13.64 -7.23
N GLY A 69 4.31 -13.84 -5.92
CA GLY A 69 3.34 -14.60 -5.12
C GLY A 69 1.93 -14.04 -5.18
N PHE A 70 1.80 -12.71 -5.05
CA PHE A 70 0.51 -12.03 -5.15
C PHE A 70 -0.09 -12.17 -6.55
N VAL A 71 0.68 -11.85 -7.60
CA VAL A 71 0.21 -11.92 -9.00
C VAL A 71 -0.13 -13.37 -9.38
N TYR A 72 0.68 -14.34 -8.96
CA TYR A 72 0.37 -15.76 -9.15
C TYR A 72 -0.98 -16.12 -8.53
N TRP A 73 -1.22 -15.72 -7.28
CA TRP A 73 -2.49 -15.95 -6.61
C TRP A 73 -3.65 -15.29 -7.36
N VAL A 74 -3.50 -14.05 -7.82
CA VAL A 74 -4.51 -13.34 -8.64
C VAL A 74 -4.86 -14.15 -9.89
N LEU A 75 -3.87 -14.63 -10.65
CA LEU A 75 -4.09 -15.39 -11.88
C LEU A 75 -4.80 -16.72 -11.62
N ILE A 76 -4.43 -17.43 -10.55
CA ILE A 76 -5.09 -18.67 -10.14
C ILE A 76 -6.55 -18.41 -9.73
N GLN A 77 -6.80 -17.35 -8.93
CA GLN A 77 -8.16 -16.98 -8.53
C GLN A 77 -9.00 -16.54 -9.73
N ALA A 78 -8.43 -15.78 -10.65
CA ALA A 78 -9.09 -15.35 -11.86
C ALA A 78 -9.55 -16.54 -12.70
N LYS A 79 -8.65 -17.51 -12.93
CA LYS A 79 -8.97 -18.76 -13.63
C LYS A 79 -10.08 -19.55 -12.94
N GLN A 80 -10.00 -19.71 -11.62
CA GLN A 80 -11.01 -20.44 -10.83
C GLN A 80 -12.39 -19.79 -10.87
N LYS A 81 -12.45 -18.46 -10.97
CA LYS A 81 -13.69 -17.66 -10.99
C LYS A 81 -14.20 -17.38 -12.41
N GLY A 82 -13.53 -17.87 -13.45
CA GLY A 82 -13.89 -17.59 -14.84
C GLY A 82 -13.72 -16.11 -15.23
N ILE A 83 -12.85 -15.38 -14.54
CA ILE A 83 -12.48 -14.01 -14.89
C ILE A 83 -11.57 -14.07 -16.12
N GLN A 84 -11.96 -13.36 -17.17
CA GLN A 84 -11.26 -13.33 -18.46
C GLN A 84 -10.39 -12.09 -18.61
N ARG A 85 -10.67 -11.02 -17.86
CA ARG A 85 -9.91 -9.77 -17.89
C ARG A 85 -9.51 -9.28 -16.50
N LEU A 86 -8.26 -8.83 -16.36
CA LEU A 86 -7.74 -8.23 -15.14
C LEU A 86 -7.30 -6.79 -15.40
N TYR A 87 -7.86 -5.86 -14.64
CA TYR A 87 -7.46 -4.45 -14.66
C TYR A 87 -6.51 -4.17 -13.49
N PHE A 88 -5.22 -4.05 -13.79
CA PHE A 88 -4.21 -3.66 -12.81
C PHE A 88 -4.26 -2.15 -12.62
N MET A 89 -4.70 -1.73 -11.44
CA MET A 89 -5.00 -0.33 -11.16
C MET A 89 -3.72 0.49 -11.03
N ALA A 90 -3.61 1.58 -11.78
CA ALA A 90 -2.64 2.62 -11.50
C ALA A 90 -2.86 3.19 -10.09
N ARG A 91 -1.84 3.69 -9.40
CA ARG A 91 -0.42 3.73 -9.81
C ARG A 91 0.26 2.39 -9.58
N ASP A 92 0.02 1.78 -8.43
CA ASP A 92 0.84 0.72 -7.86
C ASP A 92 0.69 -0.64 -8.58
N GLY A 93 -0.27 -0.75 -9.50
CA GLY A 93 -0.43 -1.93 -10.37
C GLY A 93 0.58 -2.05 -11.51
N GLN A 94 1.46 -1.06 -11.76
CA GLN A 94 2.32 -1.10 -12.95
C GLN A 94 3.29 -2.29 -12.94
N ILE A 95 3.98 -2.50 -11.82
CA ILE A 95 4.91 -3.62 -11.70
C ILE A 95 4.18 -4.97 -11.60
N LEU A 96 3.00 -4.97 -10.97
CA LEU A 96 2.13 -6.15 -10.91
C LEU A 96 1.69 -6.60 -12.30
N PHE A 97 1.31 -5.63 -13.15
CA PHE A 97 0.95 -5.85 -14.54
C PHE A 97 2.11 -6.44 -15.36
N LYS A 98 3.32 -5.87 -15.23
CA LYS A 98 4.52 -6.39 -15.90
C LYS A 98 4.79 -7.84 -15.51
N VAL A 99 4.73 -8.16 -14.22
CA VAL A 99 4.89 -9.55 -13.73
C VAL A 99 3.77 -10.47 -14.23
N ALA A 100 2.53 -10.00 -14.29
CA ALA A 100 1.41 -10.77 -14.83
C ALA A 100 1.60 -11.11 -16.30
N GLN A 101 2.06 -10.14 -17.10
CA GLN A 101 2.39 -10.38 -18.52
C GLN A 101 3.52 -11.40 -18.68
N THR A 102 4.55 -11.34 -17.85
CA THR A 102 5.63 -12.34 -17.83
C THR A 102 5.07 -13.74 -17.55
N ILE A 103 4.26 -13.89 -16.49
CA ILE A 103 3.68 -15.18 -16.12
C ILE A 103 2.76 -15.72 -17.23
N ILE A 104 1.86 -14.88 -17.75
CA ILE A 104 0.91 -15.26 -18.79
C ILE A 104 1.62 -15.71 -20.06
N SER A 105 2.62 -14.95 -20.52
CA SER A 105 3.34 -15.26 -21.76
C SER A 105 4.11 -16.58 -21.68
N GLN A 106 4.68 -16.91 -20.52
CA GLN A 106 5.50 -18.12 -20.36
C GLN A 106 4.68 -19.37 -19.98
N TRP A 107 3.60 -19.21 -19.21
CA TRP A 107 2.77 -20.33 -18.77
C TRP A 107 1.48 -20.50 -19.60
N GLY A 108 1.24 -19.63 -20.58
CA GLY A 108 0.15 -19.78 -21.55
C GLY A 108 -1.25 -19.61 -20.96
N TYR A 109 -1.43 -18.69 -20.01
CA TYR A 109 -2.78 -18.38 -19.49
C TYR A 109 -3.54 -17.45 -20.45
N GLU A 110 -4.80 -17.78 -20.71
CA GLU A 110 -5.68 -16.96 -21.56
C GLU A 110 -6.45 -15.92 -20.73
N ILE A 111 -5.74 -14.96 -20.14
CA ILE A 111 -6.34 -13.85 -19.38
C ILE A 111 -5.87 -12.53 -20.00
N ASP A 112 -6.82 -11.66 -20.35
CA ASP A 112 -6.55 -10.31 -20.85
C ASP A 112 -6.13 -9.41 -19.68
N CYS A 113 -4.84 -9.17 -19.53
CA CYS A 113 -4.31 -8.24 -18.55
C CYS A 113 -4.22 -6.84 -19.15
N ARG A 114 -4.77 -5.85 -18.44
CA ARG A 114 -4.71 -4.43 -18.82
C ARG A 114 -4.18 -3.58 -17.69
N TYR A 115 -3.32 -2.63 -18.02
CA TYR A 115 -2.96 -1.55 -17.11
C TYR A 115 -4.04 -0.46 -17.17
N PHE A 116 -4.71 -0.20 -16.05
CA PHE A 116 -5.87 0.68 -16.01
C PHE A 116 -5.57 1.93 -15.20
N TYR A 117 -5.67 3.11 -15.82
CA TYR A 117 -5.38 4.37 -15.16
C TYR A 117 -6.51 4.76 -14.21
N GLY A 118 -6.49 4.23 -12.99
CA GLY A 118 -7.38 4.61 -11.90
C GLY A 118 -6.67 5.36 -10.79
N SER A 119 -7.42 6.04 -9.93
CA SER A 119 -6.92 6.54 -8.64
C SER A 119 -8.08 6.91 -7.73
N ARG A 120 -7.79 7.17 -6.45
CA ARG A 120 -8.81 7.71 -5.52
C ARG A 120 -9.41 9.02 -6.08
N GLN A 121 -8.59 9.99 -6.48
CA GLN A 121 -9.07 11.28 -7.00
C GLN A 121 -9.90 11.10 -8.29
N ALA A 122 -9.42 10.25 -9.21
CA ALA A 122 -10.07 10.02 -10.50
C ALA A 122 -11.43 9.28 -10.37
N PHE A 123 -11.72 8.66 -9.23
CA PHE A 123 -12.99 7.97 -8.97
C PHE A 123 -13.89 8.68 -7.96
N HIS A 124 -13.34 9.21 -6.87
CA HIS A 124 -14.15 9.73 -5.77
C HIS A 124 -14.91 10.97 -6.20
N PHE A 125 -14.22 11.97 -6.77
CA PHE A 125 -14.87 13.22 -7.17
C PHE A 125 -15.98 13.01 -8.22
N PRO A 126 -15.75 12.26 -9.32
CA PRO A 126 -16.79 12.00 -10.30
C PRO A 126 -17.98 11.18 -9.74
N ALA A 127 -17.76 10.40 -8.68
CA ALA A 127 -18.79 9.61 -8.02
C ALA A 127 -19.69 10.44 -7.08
N ILE A 128 -19.37 11.73 -6.83
CA ILE A 128 -20.18 12.60 -5.96
C ILE A 128 -21.50 12.94 -6.64
N GLU A 129 -22.61 12.50 -6.04
CA GLU A 129 -23.97 12.93 -6.39
C GLU A 129 -24.61 13.83 -5.33
N SER A 130 -24.07 13.78 -4.12
CA SER A 130 -24.42 14.63 -2.99
C SER A 130 -23.22 14.71 -2.05
N ILE A 131 -23.13 15.76 -1.25
CA ILE A 131 -22.08 15.91 -0.25
C ILE A 131 -22.64 15.50 1.13
N GLY A 132 -22.42 14.24 1.50
CA GLY A 132 -22.82 13.66 2.79
C GLY A 132 -21.63 13.25 3.66
N GLU A 133 -21.91 12.53 4.76
CA GLU A 133 -20.90 12.10 5.74
C GLU A 133 -19.73 11.34 5.12
N GLN A 134 -20.00 10.51 4.11
CA GLN A 134 -18.97 9.67 3.49
C GLN A 134 -18.05 10.49 2.59
N GLU A 135 -18.61 11.44 1.84
CA GLU A 135 -17.85 12.38 1.00
C GLU A 135 -17.03 13.33 1.88
N PHE A 136 -17.56 13.76 3.03
CA PHE A 136 -16.82 14.53 4.01
C PHE A 136 -15.61 13.80 4.55
N ASN A 137 -15.78 12.56 4.98
CA ASN A 137 -14.68 11.74 5.48
C ASN A 137 -13.54 11.63 4.46
N TRP A 138 -13.85 11.62 3.16
CA TRP A 138 -12.85 11.67 2.11
C TRP A 138 -12.21 13.06 1.94
N LEU A 139 -13.02 14.12 1.95
CA LEU A 139 -12.55 15.52 1.83
C LEU A 139 -11.56 15.91 2.93
N ILE A 140 -11.70 15.33 4.12
CA ILE A 140 -10.82 15.60 5.28
C ILE A 140 -9.75 14.52 5.49
N ASP A 141 -9.70 13.47 4.66
CA ASP A 141 -8.72 12.38 4.79
C ASP A 141 -7.31 12.90 4.45
N ASN A 142 -6.57 13.39 5.47
CA ASN A 142 -5.20 13.86 5.34
C ASN A 142 -4.45 13.81 6.69
N PRO A 143 -3.42 12.97 6.83
CA PRO A 143 -2.66 12.88 8.07
C PRO A 143 -1.60 14.01 8.13
N GLY A 144 -2.02 15.24 8.45
CA GLY A 144 -1.09 16.26 8.93
C GLY A 144 -1.49 17.72 8.72
N PHE A 145 -1.86 18.10 7.48
CA PHE A 145 -2.13 19.51 7.14
C PHE A 145 -3.29 19.60 6.16
N LEU A 146 -4.30 20.41 6.51
CA LEU A 146 -5.44 20.75 5.68
C LEU A 146 -5.59 22.27 5.67
N SER A 147 -5.81 22.82 4.48
CA SER A 147 -6.15 24.23 4.27
C SER A 147 -7.40 24.32 3.40
N ILE A 148 -8.00 25.50 3.33
CA ILE A 148 -9.17 25.75 2.47
C ILE A 148 -8.80 25.43 1.02
N ARG A 149 -7.61 25.86 0.57
CA ARG A 149 -7.12 25.58 -0.78
C ARG A 149 -7.05 24.08 -1.06
N ILE A 150 -6.45 23.29 -0.17
CA ILE A 150 -6.34 21.83 -0.33
C ILE A 150 -7.72 21.16 -0.40
N ILE A 151 -8.67 21.59 0.43
CA ILE A 151 -10.01 21.01 0.45
C ILE A 151 -10.81 21.42 -0.80
N CYS A 152 -10.69 22.68 -1.26
CA CYS A 152 -11.28 23.15 -2.51
C CYS A 152 -10.73 22.39 -3.73
N GLU A 153 -9.42 22.17 -3.79
CA GLU A 153 -8.78 21.39 -4.86
C GLU A 153 -9.35 19.98 -4.98
N ARG A 154 -9.70 19.33 -3.86
CA ARG A 154 -10.32 17.98 -3.87
C ARG A 154 -11.66 17.97 -4.58
N VAL A 155 -12.43 19.04 -4.47
CA VAL A 155 -13.71 19.23 -5.19
C VAL A 155 -13.56 19.96 -6.53
N ASN A 156 -12.33 20.08 -7.06
CA ASN A 156 -12.03 20.80 -8.29
C ASN A 156 -12.54 22.24 -8.31
N LEU A 157 -12.50 22.90 -7.14
CA LEU A 157 -12.73 24.33 -6.98
C LEU A 157 -11.43 25.02 -6.58
N THR A 158 -11.42 26.34 -6.72
CA THR A 158 -10.43 27.21 -6.09
C THR A 158 -11.13 28.11 -5.09
N PRO A 159 -10.51 28.48 -3.96
CA PRO A 159 -11.16 29.34 -2.96
C PRO A 159 -11.58 30.69 -3.54
N GLU A 160 -10.88 31.18 -4.56
CA GLU A 160 -11.20 32.42 -5.29
C GLU A 160 -12.61 32.37 -5.93
N LEU A 161 -13.06 31.20 -6.40
CA LEU A 161 -14.39 31.04 -7.02
C LEU A 161 -15.54 31.15 -6.01
N ILE A 162 -15.26 30.94 -4.73
CA ILE A 162 -16.25 30.98 -3.64
C ILE A 162 -15.89 32.04 -2.58
N ALA A 163 -15.06 33.01 -2.95
CA ALA A 163 -14.50 34.01 -2.04
C ALA A 163 -15.57 34.80 -1.28
N ASP A 164 -16.64 35.20 -1.96
CA ASP A 164 -17.77 35.92 -1.35
C ASP A 164 -18.41 35.10 -0.23
N ILE A 165 -18.53 33.78 -0.43
CA ILE A 165 -19.14 32.87 0.53
C ILE A 165 -18.19 32.61 1.69
N LEU A 166 -16.90 32.36 1.40
CA LEU A 166 -15.85 32.23 2.41
C LEU A 166 -15.82 33.45 3.33
N SER A 167 -15.92 34.67 2.77
CA SER A 167 -15.94 35.90 3.54
C SER A 167 -17.17 36.05 4.44
N ARG A 168 -18.33 35.45 4.11
CA ARG A 168 -19.53 35.45 4.98
C ARG A 168 -19.33 34.64 6.26
N TYR A 169 -18.36 33.72 6.25
CA TYR A 169 -17.99 32.86 7.37
C TYR A 169 -16.63 33.25 7.98
N ASP A 170 -16.19 34.50 7.78
CA ASP A 170 -14.93 35.05 8.30
C ASP A 170 -13.64 34.39 7.77
N PHE A 171 -13.72 33.61 6.68
CA PHE A 171 -12.53 33.10 5.98
C PHE A 171 -11.96 34.13 5.00
N ARG A 172 -11.00 34.91 5.49
CA ARG A 172 -10.26 35.91 4.70
C ARG A 172 -9.21 35.26 3.79
N GLU A 173 -8.85 35.93 2.70
CA GLU A 173 -7.90 35.41 1.70
C GLU A 173 -6.56 34.95 2.30
N ASP A 174 -6.03 35.69 3.29
CA ASP A 174 -4.78 35.34 3.96
C ASP A 174 -4.87 34.08 4.84
N SER A 175 -6.06 33.49 5.03
CA SER A 175 -6.26 32.24 5.76
C SER A 175 -6.36 31.01 4.86
N TRP A 176 -6.53 31.17 3.54
CA TRP A 176 -6.86 30.04 2.66
C TRP A 176 -5.77 28.97 2.54
N ASP A 177 -4.52 29.36 2.82
CA ASP A 177 -3.34 28.51 2.82
C ASP A 177 -2.85 28.16 4.24
N LYS A 178 -3.59 28.54 5.29
CA LYS A 178 -3.26 28.21 6.68
C LYS A 178 -3.88 26.88 7.10
N ALA A 179 -3.32 26.28 8.15
CA ALA A 179 -3.84 25.04 8.73
C ALA A 179 -5.21 25.29 9.38
N LEU A 180 -6.20 24.49 9.01
CA LEU A 180 -7.54 24.53 9.61
C LEU A 180 -7.61 23.69 10.88
N ASN A 181 -8.37 24.17 11.86
CA ASN A 181 -8.79 23.39 13.02
C ASN A 181 -10.13 22.67 12.77
N ASP A 182 -10.53 21.76 13.67
CA ASP A 182 -11.73 20.93 13.51
C ASP A 182 -13.01 21.75 13.30
N SER A 183 -13.17 22.88 14.01
CA SER A 183 -14.33 23.77 13.85
C SER A 183 -14.33 24.46 12.48
N GLU A 184 -13.17 24.94 12.03
CA GLU A 184 -13.03 25.56 10.70
C GLU A 184 -13.31 24.55 9.57
N ILE A 185 -12.91 23.29 9.75
CA ILE A 185 -13.23 22.22 8.81
C ILE A 185 -14.74 21.99 8.74
N MET A 186 -15.45 21.99 9.87
CA MET A 186 -16.91 21.85 9.88
C MET A 186 -17.61 23.04 9.21
N ILE A 187 -17.12 24.27 9.39
CA ILE A 187 -17.66 25.45 8.71
C ILE A 187 -17.43 25.35 7.19
N LEU A 188 -16.26 24.90 6.74
CA LEU A 188 -15.99 24.71 5.32
C LEU A 188 -16.90 23.64 4.70
N ILE A 189 -17.24 22.62 5.48
CA ILE A 189 -18.24 21.61 5.10
C ILE A 189 -19.63 22.26 4.91
N GLU A 190 -20.07 23.10 5.84
CA GLU A 190 -21.34 23.85 5.71
C GLU A 190 -21.34 24.74 4.44
N ILE A 191 -20.21 25.39 4.15
CA ILE A 191 -20.05 26.18 2.93
C ILE A 191 -20.22 25.32 1.67
N PHE A 192 -19.70 24.09 1.65
CA PHE A 192 -19.88 23.18 0.52
C PHE A 192 -21.31 22.66 0.37
N GLN A 193 -22.13 22.80 1.42
CA GLN A 193 -23.57 22.53 1.37
C GLN A 193 -24.41 23.75 1.00
N ASP A 194 -23.83 24.96 0.91
CA ASP A 194 -24.53 26.13 0.36
C ASP A 194 -24.98 25.80 -1.08
N PRO A 195 -26.26 26.02 -1.43
CA PRO A 195 -26.80 25.63 -2.74
C PRO A 195 -25.97 26.13 -3.93
N SER A 196 -25.42 27.34 -3.83
CA SER A 196 -24.64 27.95 -4.91
C SER A 196 -23.25 27.32 -5.09
N VAL A 197 -22.67 26.77 -4.02
CA VAL A 197 -21.39 26.03 -4.07
C VAL A 197 -21.65 24.59 -4.48
N LEU A 198 -22.66 23.96 -3.87
CA LEU A 198 -23.02 22.58 -4.14
C LEU A 198 -23.39 22.37 -5.61
N GLU A 199 -24.17 23.28 -6.21
CA GLU A 199 -24.51 23.22 -7.63
C GLU A 199 -23.26 23.24 -8.52
N GLN A 200 -22.27 24.08 -8.21
CA GLN A 200 -21.01 24.14 -8.96
C GLN A 200 -20.21 22.83 -8.83
N ILE A 201 -20.10 22.29 -7.61
CA ILE A 201 -19.41 21.01 -7.35
C ILE A 201 -20.08 19.87 -8.14
N LEU A 202 -21.41 19.76 -8.06
CA LEU A 202 -22.16 18.70 -8.72
C LEU A 202 -22.13 18.82 -10.24
N ALA A 203 -22.19 20.04 -10.79
CA ALA A 203 -22.05 20.28 -12.22
C ALA A 203 -20.68 19.82 -12.73
N MET A 204 -19.61 20.16 -12.00
CA MET A 204 -18.25 19.72 -12.35
C MET A 204 -18.06 18.21 -12.19
N ALA A 205 -18.59 17.62 -11.10
CA ALA A 205 -18.57 16.18 -10.87
C ALA A 205 -19.25 15.42 -12.02
N LYS A 206 -20.40 15.92 -12.51
CA LYS A 206 -21.09 15.34 -13.67
C LYS A 206 -20.24 15.36 -14.93
N ILE A 207 -19.59 16.47 -15.26
CA ILE A 207 -18.69 16.56 -16.44
C ILE A 207 -17.58 15.52 -16.34
N PHE A 208 -16.96 15.39 -15.17
CA PHE A 208 -15.86 14.44 -14.98
C PHE A 208 -16.37 12.99 -14.97
N ARG A 209 -17.58 12.75 -14.48
CA ARG A 209 -18.25 11.45 -14.52
C ARG A 209 -18.47 10.98 -15.94
N ASP A 210 -18.99 11.84 -16.81
CA ASP A 210 -19.23 11.51 -18.21
C ASP A 210 -17.92 11.14 -18.92
N LYS A 211 -16.83 11.87 -18.64
CA LYS A 211 -15.49 11.57 -19.16
C LYS A 211 -14.91 10.28 -18.61
N ALA A 212 -15.09 10.01 -17.32
CA ALA A 212 -14.65 8.77 -16.67
C ALA A 212 -15.39 7.55 -17.25
N ILE A 213 -16.71 7.61 -17.36
CA ILE A 213 -17.53 6.55 -17.98
C ILE A 213 -17.11 6.33 -19.44
N GLY A 214 -16.80 7.40 -20.18
CA GLY A 214 -16.25 7.32 -21.53
C GLY A 214 -14.96 6.51 -21.59
N TYR A 215 -14.00 6.80 -20.70
CA TYR A 215 -12.77 6.01 -20.55
C TYR A 215 -13.08 4.55 -20.17
N PHE A 216 -13.98 4.30 -19.23
CA PHE A 216 -14.28 2.93 -18.78
C PHE A 216 -14.87 2.07 -19.90
N LYS A 217 -15.77 2.65 -20.70
CA LYS A 217 -16.33 2.00 -21.90
C LYS A 217 -15.25 1.74 -22.94
N GLN A 218 -14.38 2.72 -23.20
CA GLN A 218 -13.24 2.57 -24.11
C GLN A 218 -12.32 1.43 -23.69
N GLU A 219 -12.02 1.31 -22.40
CA GLU A 219 -11.17 0.25 -21.85
C GLU A 219 -11.90 -1.09 -21.68
N GLY A 220 -13.15 -1.19 -22.14
CA GLY A 220 -13.92 -2.43 -22.21
C GLY A 220 -14.67 -2.83 -20.95
N MET A 221 -14.76 -2.00 -19.91
CA MET A 221 -15.50 -2.37 -18.67
C MET A 221 -17.00 -2.58 -18.91
N GLY A 222 -17.55 -2.03 -20.00
CA GLY A 222 -18.95 -2.20 -20.39
C GLY A 222 -19.23 -3.28 -21.44
N ASP A 223 -18.22 -4.07 -21.86
CA ASP A 223 -18.35 -5.05 -22.96
C ASP A 223 -18.88 -6.43 -22.53
N LYS A 224 -19.25 -6.57 -21.24
CA LYS A 224 -19.75 -7.80 -20.59
C LYS A 224 -18.72 -8.94 -20.44
N THR A 225 -17.44 -8.71 -20.77
CA THR A 225 -16.37 -9.66 -20.49
C THR A 225 -16.20 -9.78 -18.97
N PRO A 226 -16.25 -10.98 -18.35
CA PRO A 226 -16.03 -11.12 -16.92
C PRO A 226 -14.66 -10.58 -16.51
N TYR A 227 -14.65 -9.59 -15.61
CA TYR A 227 -13.42 -8.92 -15.21
C TYR A 227 -13.30 -8.75 -13.69
N ALA A 228 -12.07 -8.49 -13.24
CA ALA A 228 -11.79 -8.03 -11.88
C ALA A 228 -10.71 -6.95 -11.88
N THR A 229 -10.70 -6.12 -10.84
CA THR A 229 -9.62 -5.16 -10.58
C THR A 229 -8.54 -5.78 -9.71
N VAL A 230 -7.30 -5.32 -9.87
CA VAL A 230 -6.16 -5.71 -9.03
C VAL A 230 -5.55 -4.46 -8.43
N ASP A 231 -5.58 -4.36 -7.11
CA ASP A 231 -5.10 -3.22 -6.32
C ASP A 231 -4.30 -3.74 -5.12
N ILE A 232 -3.51 -2.91 -4.45
CA ILE A 232 -2.76 -3.31 -3.27
C ILE A 232 -3.64 -3.29 -2.00
N GLY A 233 -4.54 -2.31 -1.85
CA GLY A 233 -5.30 -2.11 -0.61
C GLY A 233 -5.65 -0.64 -0.29
N TRP A 234 -6.13 -0.31 0.91
CA TRP A 234 -6.29 -1.17 2.09
C TRP A 234 -7.71 -1.20 2.66
N SER A 235 -8.65 -0.47 2.04
CA SER A 235 -10.01 -0.28 2.57
C SER A 235 -11.13 -0.50 1.55
N GLY A 236 -10.80 -0.65 0.26
CA GLY A 236 -11.80 -0.77 -0.81
C GLY A 236 -12.48 0.53 -1.24
N LYS A 237 -12.15 1.68 -0.64
CA LYS A 237 -12.76 3.00 -0.99
C LYS A 237 -12.68 3.32 -2.50
N SER A 238 -11.56 3.02 -3.14
CA SER A 238 -11.39 3.18 -4.61
C SER A 238 -12.36 2.28 -5.39
N GLN A 239 -12.47 1.01 -5.01
CA GLN A 239 -13.40 0.07 -5.64
C GLN A 239 -14.86 0.49 -5.43
N ARG A 240 -15.23 0.94 -4.23
CA ARG A 240 -16.57 1.51 -3.96
C ARG A 240 -16.88 2.66 -4.92
N SER A 241 -15.94 3.59 -5.09
CA SER A 241 -16.15 4.74 -5.98
C SER A 241 -16.25 4.31 -7.46
N LEU A 242 -15.43 3.32 -7.87
CA LEU A 242 -15.53 2.71 -9.19
C LEU A 242 -16.88 2.03 -9.41
N SER A 243 -17.37 1.23 -8.45
CA SER A 243 -18.71 0.61 -8.50
C SER A 243 -19.81 1.64 -8.70
N ASN A 244 -19.79 2.75 -7.94
CA ASN A 244 -20.77 3.84 -8.10
C ASN A 244 -20.73 4.44 -9.52
N LEU A 245 -19.54 4.66 -10.08
CA LEU A 245 -19.39 5.18 -11.44
C LEU A 245 -19.86 4.21 -12.51
N LEU A 246 -19.58 2.92 -12.34
CA LEU A 246 -20.06 1.88 -13.25
C LEU A 246 -21.59 1.80 -13.23
N ALA A 247 -22.21 1.90 -12.05
CA ALA A 247 -23.66 1.95 -11.89
C ALA A 247 -24.26 3.19 -12.56
N ALA A 248 -23.71 4.38 -12.31
CA ALA A 248 -24.14 5.62 -12.96
C ALA A 248 -23.98 5.58 -14.49
N GLY A 249 -22.97 4.85 -14.99
CA GLY A 249 -22.73 4.65 -16.42
C GLY A 249 -23.55 3.54 -17.09
N ASN A 250 -24.41 2.84 -16.33
CA ASN A 250 -25.15 1.66 -16.76
C ASN A 250 -24.24 0.56 -17.35
N ILE A 251 -23.06 0.38 -16.74
CA ILE A 251 -22.05 -0.62 -17.12
C ILE A 251 -21.56 -1.41 -15.88
N TYR A 252 -22.35 -1.42 -14.81
CA TYR A 252 -22.07 -2.22 -13.62
C TYR A 252 -22.24 -3.72 -13.92
N PRO A 253 -21.30 -4.59 -13.50
CA PRO A 253 -21.43 -6.03 -13.72
C PRO A 253 -22.58 -6.64 -12.91
N ASP A 254 -23.38 -7.51 -13.54
CA ASP A 254 -24.52 -8.19 -12.87
C ASP A 254 -24.08 -9.01 -11.64
N THR A 255 -22.85 -9.53 -11.64
CA THR A 255 -22.27 -10.30 -10.53
C THR A 255 -21.66 -9.44 -9.43
N GLY A 256 -21.70 -8.11 -9.58
CA GLY A 256 -20.96 -7.16 -8.78
C GLY A 256 -19.49 -7.02 -9.17
N LEU A 257 -18.85 -5.94 -8.71
CA LEU A 257 -17.46 -5.66 -9.01
C LEU A 257 -16.54 -6.53 -8.16
N GLN A 258 -15.69 -7.31 -8.80
CA GLN A 258 -14.70 -8.16 -8.16
C GLN A 258 -13.34 -7.43 -8.08
N GLY A 259 -12.71 -7.45 -6.92
CA GLY A 259 -11.38 -6.89 -6.73
C GLY A 259 -10.45 -7.80 -5.93
N PHE A 260 -9.23 -7.96 -6.42
CA PHE A 260 -8.15 -8.65 -5.75
C PHE A 260 -7.22 -7.64 -5.08
N PHE A 261 -6.89 -7.90 -3.81
CA PHE A 261 -6.09 -7.02 -2.97
C PHE A 261 -4.90 -7.75 -2.38
N PHE A 262 -3.74 -7.08 -2.25
CA PHE A 262 -2.64 -7.64 -1.48
C PHE A 262 -3.06 -7.84 -0.03
N GLY A 263 -3.71 -6.83 0.57
CA GLY A 263 -4.34 -6.97 1.88
C GLY A 263 -5.38 -5.89 2.17
N LEU A 264 -6.16 -6.12 3.22
CA LEU A 264 -7.23 -5.23 3.66
C LEU A 264 -7.14 -4.96 5.16
N LEU A 265 -7.04 -3.68 5.53
CA LEU A 265 -7.12 -3.19 6.91
C LEU A 265 -8.57 -2.94 7.34
N SER A 266 -9.41 -2.56 6.37
CA SER A 266 -10.86 -2.43 6.50
C SER A 266 -11.53 -2.86 5.20
N SER A 267 -12.87 -3.00 5.21
CA SER A 267 -13.65 -3.26 4.01
C SER A 267 -14.76 -2.24 3.90
N THR A 268 -14.94 -1.69 2.70
CA THR A 268 -16.01 -0.77 2.35
C THR A 268 -16.42 -1.06 0.91
N GLN A 269 -17.72 -1.24 0.70
CA GLN A 269 -18.34 -1.63 -0.57
C GLN A 269 -19.44 -0.65 -0.94
N ALA A 270 -19.69 -0.47 -2.24
CA ALA A 270 -20.86 0.29 -2.71
C ALA A 270 -22.11 -0.58 -2.62
N PHE A 271 -21.99 -1.82 -3.11
CA PHE A 271 -23.10 -2.75 -3.25
C PHE A 271 -22.79 -4.10 -2.57
N PRO A 272 -23.79 -4.80 -2.02
CA PRO A 272 -23.59 -6.10 -1.36
C PRO A 272 -22.96 -7.19 -2.24
N GLN A 273 -23.11 -7.08 -3.56
CA GLN A 273 -22.60 -8.04 -4.54
C GLN A 273 -21.11 -7.83 -4.85
N ASP A 274 -20.56 -6.66 -4.53
CA ASP A 274 -19.13 -6.39 -4.72
C ASP A 274 -18.30 -7.38 -3.89
N GLN A 275 -17.13 -7.76 -4.40
CA GLN A 275 -16.22 -8.67 -3.70
C GLN A 275 -14.85 -8.02 -3.54
N LEU A 276 -14.34 -8.01 -2.31
CA LEU A 276 -12.96 -7.63 -2.00
C LEU A 276 -12.24 -8.87 -1.50
N MET A 277 -11.29 -9.36 -2.28
CA MET A 277 -10.59 -10.63 -2.05
C MET A 277 -9.14 -10.36 -1.65
N PRO A 278 -8.78 -10.47 -0.36
CA PRO A 278 -7.41 -10.27 0.10
C PRO A 278 -6.53 -11.51 -0.09
N TYR A 279 -5.27 -11.29 -0.46
CA TYR A 279 -4.24 -12.33 -0.58
C TYR A 279 -3.53 -12.61 0.76
N PHE A 280 -2.87 -11.59 1.32
CA PHE A 280 -1.93 -11.71 2.43
C PHE A 280 -2.56 -11.34 3.78
N LEU A 281 -3.35 -10.27 3.83
CA LEU A 281 -3.99 -9.78 5.05
C LEU A 281 -5.51 -9.67 4.90
N GLU A 282 -6.26 -10.41 5.71
CA GLU A 282 -7.71 -10.26 5.84
C GLU A 282 -8.06 -9.17 6.86
N VAL A 283 -9.24 -8.53 6.71
CA VAL A 283 -9.69 -7.39 7.55
C VAL A 283 -9.65 -7.69 9.05
N ASN A 284 -9.94 -8.93 9.45
CA ASN A 284 -9.99 -9.37 10.84
C ASN A 284 -8.73 -10.13 11.27
N ASP A 285 -7.75 -10.31 10.38
CA ASP A 285 -6.48 -10.94 10.72
C ASP A 285 -5.67 -9.99 11.62
N ARG A 286 -5.31 -10.50 12.80
CA ARG A 286 -4.47 -9.82 13.81
C ARG A 286 -3.20 -10.62 14.11
N SER A 287 -2.82 -11.50 13.18
CA SER A 287 -1.52 -12.16 13.17
C SER A 287 -0.38 -11.16 12.93
N ASP A 288 0.85 -11.67 12.88
CA ASP A 288 2.02 -10.84 12.55
C ASP A 288 1.88 -10.17 11.17
N ARG A 289 1.07 -10.73 10.26
CA ARG A 289 0.82 -10.16 8.93
C ARG A 289 0.23 -8.77 8.97
N TYR A 290 -0.58 -8.45 9.99
CA TYR A 290 -1.14 -7.12 10.17
C TYR A 290 -0.04 -6.06 10.28
N PHE A 291 1.06 -6.37 10.98
CA PHE A 291 2.19 -5.46 11.16
C PHE A 291 3.16 -5.45 9.97
N LEU A 292 3.13 -6.50 9.14
CA LEU A 292 3.94 -6.61 7.93
C LEU A 292 3.27 -5.93 6.73
N CYS A 293 1.94 -5.80 6.75
CA CYS A 293 1.17 -5.01 5.80
C CYS A 293 1.27 -3.51 6.11
N ASP A 294 2.49 -2.96 6.12
CA ASP A 294 2.70 -1.51 6.20
C ASP A 294 2.41 -0.89 4.82
N PRO A 295 1.35 -0.06 4.69
CA PRO A 295 1.00 0.59 3.43
C PRO A 295 2.17 1.30 2.76
N GLN A 296 3.03 1.97 3.53
CA GLN A 296 4.08 2.81 2.95
C GLN A 296 5.17 1.99 2.30
N ILE A 297 5.62 0.95 3.01
CA ILE A 297 6.69 0.07 2.50
C ILE A 297 6.19 -0.66 1.26
N LEU A 298 4.96 -1.17 1.30
CA LEU A 298 4.39 -1.94 0.20
C LEU A 298 4.02 -1.07 -1.01
N GLU A 299 3.50 0.15 -0.81
CA GLU A 299 3.28 1.12 -1.89
C GLU A 299 4.62 1.53 -2.55
N LEU A 300 5.71 1.65 -1.78
CA LEU A 300 7.05 1.95 -2.31
C LEU A 300 7.64 0.80 -3.14
N PHE A 301 7.36 -0.45 -2.77
CA PHE A 301 7.72 -1.62 -3.57
C PHE A 301 7.01 -1.65 -4.93
N MET A 302 5.83 -1.04 -5.00
CA MET A 302 4.93 -1.10 -6.15
C MET A 302 4.82 0.22 -6.92
N ALA A 303 5.61 1.24 -6.57
CA ALA A 303 5.55 2.57 -7.19
C ALA A 303 5.67 2.51 -8.72
N ALA A 304 4.94 3.37 -9.44
CA ALA A 304 5.08 3.49 -10.90
C ALA A 304 6.02 4.63 -11.29
N ASP A 305 6.43 4.61 -12.55
CA ASP A 305 7.29 5.61 -13.19
C ASP A 305 6.56 6.90 -13.61
N HIS A 306 5.28 7.05 -13.24
CA HIS A 306 4.47 8.24 -13.51
C HIS A 306 3.62 8.63 -12.29
N GLY A 307 3.07 9.84 -12.32
CA GLY A 307 2.19 10.36 -11.28
C GLY A 307 0.81 9.70 -11.25
N SER A 308 0.06 9.95 -10.19
CA SER A 308 -1.31 9.46 -10.01
C SER A 308 -2.28 10.03 -11.07
N THR A 309 -3.25 9.23 -11.53
CA THR A 309 -4.33 9.71 -12.41
C THR A 309 -5.18 10.74 -11.67
N VAL A 310 -5.42 11.92 -12.24
CA VAL A 310 -6.23 12.98 -11.61
C VAL A 310 -7.66 12.95 -12.15
N ARG A 311 -7.80 12.84 -13.47
CA ARG A 311 -9.08 12.85 -14.19
C ARG A 311 -8.90 12.24 -15.57
N TYR A 312 -9.95 12.24 -16.37
CA TYR A 312 -9.91 11.87 -17.78
C TYR A 312 -10.32 13.06 -18.63
N ASP A 313 -9.79 13.14 -19.85
CA ASP A 313 -10.25 14.09 -20.84
C ASP A 313 -10.46 13.44 -22.20
N LYS A 314 -11.40 13.98 -22.97
CA LYS A 314 -11.59 13.55 -24.35
C LYS A 314 -10.64 14.35 -25.24
N GLN A 315 -9.69 13.67 -25.84
CA GLN A 315 -8.77 14.21 -26.84
C GLN A 315 -9.08 13.51 -28.16
N ASP A 316 -9.54 14.27 -29.14
CA ASP A 316 -10.11 13.74 -30.39
C ASP A 316 -11.24 12.72 -30.11
N ASP A 317 -11.08 11.48 -30.59
CA ASP A 317 -12.03 10.38 -30.40
C ASP A 317 -11.68 9.44 -29.24
N ARG A 318 -10.68 9.79 -28.41
CA ARG A 318 -10.23 8.96 -27.30
C ARG A 318 -10.32 9.66 -25.96
N TYR A 319 -10.64 8.89 -24.93
CA TYR A 319 -10.51 9.34 -23.54
C TYR A 319 -9.12 8.99 -23.03
N MET A 320 -8.38 10.02 -22.63
CA MET A 320 -7.01 9.92 -22.14
C MET A 320 -6.98 10.22 -20.63
N PRO A 321 -6.20 9.47 -19.85
CA PRO A 321 -5.94 9.84 -18.46
C PRO A 321 -5.11 11.13 -18.40
N ILE A 322 -5.47 12.01 -17.48
CA ILE A 322 -4.68 13.19 -17.13
C ILE A 322 -3.94 12.84 -15.83
N LEU A 323 -2.62 12.77 -15.92
CA LEU A 323 -1.77 12.43 -14.79
C LEU A 323 -1.37 13.69 -14.01
N ARG A 324 -1.07 13.52 -12.71
CA ARG A 324 -0.52 14.59 -11.87
C ARG A 324 0.85 15.04 -12.38
N SER A 325 1.65 14.09 -12.83
CA SER A 325 2.91 14.29 -13.53
C SER A 325 3.08 13.17 -14.55
N ASP A 326 3.65 13.49 -15.71
CA ASP A 326 3.92 12.50 -16.76
C ASP A 326 5.00 11.50 -16.34
N SER A 327 5.86 11.91 -15.40
CA SER A 327 6.98 11.12 -14.89
C SER A 327 7.07 11.21 -13.36
N ASN A 328 7.48 10.12 -12.73
CA ASN A 328 7.89 10.05 -11.33
C ASN A 328 9.42 10.26 -11.24
N GLU A 329 9.87 11.49 -11.52
CA GLU A 329 11.28 11.84 -11.59
C GLU A 329 12.04 11.44 -10.31
N SER A 330 11.47 11.75 -9.14
CA SER A 330 12.11 11.44 -7.85
C SER A 330 12.28 9.93 -7.60
N GLY A 331 11.29 9.12 -8.00
CA GLY A 331 11.40 7.65 -7.96
C GLY A 331 12.42 7.12 -8.98
N ILE A 332 12.44 7.68 -10.18
CA ILE A 332 13.40 7.29 -11.23
C ILE A 332 14.83 7.60 -10.80
N GLU A 333 15.09 8.80 -10.30
CA GLU A 333 16.39 9.22 -9.76
C GLU A 333 16.85 8.33 -8.59
N TRP A 334 15.91 7.90 -7.74
CA TRP A 334 16.20 6.98 -6.65
C TRP A 334 16.66 5.59 -7.13
N GLY A 335 16.13 5.11 -8.26
CA GLY A 335 16.43 3.78 -8.81
C GLY A 335 15.20 2.92 -9.09
N LEU A 336 14.01 3.50 -9.27
CA LEU A 336 12.77 2.75 -9.50
C LEU A 336 12.86 1.81 -10.72
N LEU A 337 13.47 2.27 -11.81
CA LEU A 337 13.60 1.46 -13.02
C LEU A 337 14.52 0.25 -12.80
N VAL A 338 15.54 0.38 -11.95
CA VAL A 338 16.41 -0.72 -11.52
C VAL A 338 15.60 -1.77 -10.74
N GLN A 339 14.75 -1.31 -9.81
CA GLN A 339 13.84 -2.20 -9.07
C GLN A 339 12.89 -2.94 -10.00
N HIS A 340 12.25 -2.23 -10.95
CA HIS A 340 11.35 -2.86 -11.94
C HIS A 340 12.07 -3.90 -12.79
N GLN A 341 13.26 -3.58 -13.29
CA GLN A 341 14.05 -4.52 -14.10
C GLN A 341 14.44 -5.76 -13.30
N ALA A 342 14.88 -5.59 -12.05
CA ALA A 342 15.22 -6.69 -11.16
C ALA A 342 14.01 -7.63 -10.91
N ILE A 343 12.83 -7.06 -10.67
CA ILE A 343 11.59 -7.82 -10.43
C ILE A 343 11.16 -8.59 -11.68
N VAL A 344 11.20 -7.96 -12.86
CA VAL A 344 10.85 -8.63 -14.12
C VAL A 344 11.87 -9.73 -14.45
N ASN A 345 13.17 -9.48 -14.28
CA ASN A 345 14.21 -10.50 -14.53
C ASN A 345 14.01 -11.72 -13.63
N PHE A 346 13.70 -11.49 -12.35
CA PHE A 346 13.36 -12.55 -11.42
C PHE A 346 12.12 -13.34 -11.88
N ALA A 347 11.03 -12.64 -12.23
CA ALA A 347 9.81 -13.29 -12.70
C ALA A 347 10.07 -14.14 -13.95
N GLU A 348 10.82 -13.62 -14.93
CA GLU A 348 11.15 -14.32 -16.17
C GLU A 348 11.97 -15.59 -15.95
N ARG A 349 12.90 -15.58 -14.99
CA ARG A 349 13.71 -16.77 -14.66
C ARG A 349 12.92 -17.77 -13.85
N LEU A 350 12.13 -17.29 -12.88
CA LEU A 350 11.32 -18.18 -12.04
C LEU A 350 10.32 -18.97 -12.89
N THR A 351 9.65 -18.34 -13.85
CA THR A 351 8.67 -19.00 -14.73
C THR A 351 9.28 -19.95 -15.75
N LYS A 352 10.57 -19.82 -16.07
CA LYS A 352 11.31 -20.80 -16.89
C LYS A 352 11.66 -22.06 -16.10
N ASN A 353 11.93 -21.90 -14.81
CA ASN A 353 12.44 -22.94 -13.93
C ASN A 353 11.34 -23.66 -13.15
N LEU A 354 10.22 -22.98 -12.88
CA LEU A 354 9.03 -23.53 -12.25
C LEU A 354 7.87 -23.58 -13.22
N GLN A 355 7.11 -24.66 -13.12
CA GLN A 355 5.82 -24.82 -13.77
C GLN A 355 4.67 -24.43 -12.81
N PRO A 356 3.50 -24.04 -13.33
CA PRO A 356 2.34 -23.67 -12.51
C PRO A 356 1.99 -24.68 -11.40
N GLN A 357 2.00 -25.98 -11.73
CA GLN A 357 1.64 -27.05 -10.80
C GLN A 357 2.61 -27.24 -9.63
N GLU A 358 3.81 -26.67 -9.71
CA GLU A 358 4.85 -26.74 -8.68
C GLU A 358 4.74 -25.56 -7.70
N CYS A 359 3.90 -24.58 -8.03
CA CYS A 359 3.65 -23.38 -7.24
C CYS A 359 2.40 -23.54 -6.37
N THR A 360 2.49 -23.14 -5.08
CA THR A 360 1.31 -23.02 -4.22
C THR A 360 1.22 -21.61 -3.66
N SER A 361 0.00 -21.06 -3.59
CA SER A 361 -0.19 -19.72 -3.02
C SER A 361 0.22 -19.67 -1.55
N ASP A 362 0.08 -20.77 -0.80
CA ASP A 362 0.48 -20.82 0.62
C ASP A 362 2.00 -20.75 0.80
N TYR A 363 2.79 -21.36 -0.10
CA TYR A 363 4.24 -21.20 -0.08
C TYR A 363 4.65 -19.74 -0.27
N PHE A 364 4.06 -19.06 -1.26
CA PHE A 364 4.34 -17.64 -1.48
C PHE A 364 3.87 -16.76 -0.32
N LYS A 365 2.75 -17.06 0.33
CA LYS A 365 2.31 -16.35 1.55
C LYS A 365 3.31 -16.53 2.68
N GLN A 366 3.81 -17.75 2.91
CA GLN A 366 4.81 -18.04 3.94
C GLN A 366 6.12 -17.29 3.66
N ILE A 367 6.61 -17.31 2.41
CA ILE A 367 7.81 -16.57 2.00
C ILE A 367 7.61 -15.06 2.16
N THR A 368 6.46 -14.54 1.74
CA THR A 368 6.12 -13.12 1.90
C THR A 368 6.22 -12.71 3.38
N GLU A 369 5.65 -13.53 4.26
CA GLU A 369 5.70 -13.29 5.70
C GLU A 369 7.14 -13.30 6.24
N ASP A 370 7.96 -14.27 5.84
CA ASP A 370 9.32 -14.43 6.33
C ASP A 370 10.26 -13.33 5.81
N LEU A 371 10.18 -12.99 4.52
CA LEU A 371 10.98 -11.93 3.89
C LEU A 371 10.62 -10.55 4.44
N LEU A 372 9.32 -10.22 4.56
CA LEU A 372 8.88 -8.96 5.15
C LEU A 372 9.33 -8.83 6.60
N LYS A 373 9.28 -9.89 7.41
CA LYS A 373 9.77 -9.85 8.80
C LYS A 373 11.24 -9.44 8.87
N VAL A 374 12.08 -10.04 8.02
CA VAL A 374 13.51 -9.74 8.03
C VAL A 374 13.78 -8.34 7.50
N PHE A 375 13.16 -7.95 6.37
CA PHE A 375 13.33 -6.63 5.80
C PHE A 375 12.84 -5.55 6.78
N ILE A 376 11.56 -5.59 7.18
CA ILE A 376 10.93 -4.54 8.00
C ILE A 376 11.57 -4.44 9.38
N TYR A 377 11.78 -5.54 10.09
CA TYR A 377 12.25 -5.47 11.49
C TYR A 377 13.76 -5.43 11.63
N ASN A 378 14.50 -5.98 10.68
CA ASN A 378 15.95 -6.10 10.74
C ASN A 378 16.61 -5.71 9.41
N PRO A 379 16.39 -4.48 8.90
CA PRO A 379 17.03 -4.06 7.66
C PRO A 379 18.55 -4.02 7.81
N SER A 380 19.26 -4.33 6.74
CA SER A 380 20.70 -4.11 6.65
C SER A 380 20.99 -2.60 6.62
N LYS A 381 22.25 -2.20 6.91
CA LYS A 381 22.62 -0.79 6.80
C LYS A 381 22.47 -0.27 5.37
N ALA A 382 22.80 -1.09 4.36
CA ALA A 382 22.69 -0.70 2.96
C ALA A 382 21.22 -0.52 2.55
N GLU A 383 20.33 -1.44 2.94
CA GLU A 383 18.89 -1.34 2.70
C GLU A 383 18.31 -0.09 3.37
N ALA A 384 18.65 0.13 4.65
CA ALA A 384 18.21 1.30 5.39
C ALA A 384 18.74 2.61 4.79
N GLU A 385 19.93 2.59 4.19
CA GLU A 385 20.47 3.75 3.47
C GLU A 385 19.69 4.01 2.17
N SER A 386 19.44 2.96 1.38
CA SER A 386 18.87 3.05 0.03
C SER A 386 17.35 3.27 0.08
N PHE A 387 16.60 2.36 0.72
CA PHE A 387 15.13 2.44 0.81
C PHE A 387 14.67 3.49 1.82
N GLY A 388 15.52 3.85 2.77
CA GLY A 388 15.22 4.90 3.74
C GLY A 388 15.08 6.29 3.14
N THR A 389 15.69 6.55 1.97
CA THR A 389 15.60 7.81 1.22
C THR A 389 14.65 7.75 0.04
N GLN A 390 13.93 6.63 -0.16
CA GLN A 390 12.95 6.58 -1.23
C GLN A 390 11.84 7.61 -0.93
N PRO A 391 11.59 8.56 -1.84
CA PRO A 391 10.64 9.63 -1.59
C PRO A 391 9.22 9.07 -1.56
N PHE A 392 8.46 9.38 -0.51
CA PHE A 392 7.04 9.02 -0.42
C PHE A 392 6.19 10.22 0.01
N SER A 393 4.94 10.28 -0.49
CA SER A 393 3.96 11.27 -0.07
C SER A 393 2.72 10.60 0.50
N ARG A 394 2.19 11.16 1.59
CA ARG A 394 0.89 10.77 2.17
C ARG A 394 -0.24 11.71 1.79
N HIS A 395 0.09 12.84 1.16
CA HIS A 395 -0.92 13.79 0.74
C HIS A 395 -1.57 13.26 -0.53
N GLN A 396 -2.91 13.30 -0.59
CA GLN A 396 -3.64 12.93 -1.82
C GLN A 396 -3.18 13.76 -3.02
N SER A 397 -2.73 15.00 -2.77
CA SER A 397 -2.17 15.91 -3.77
C SER A 397 -0.68 15.68 -4.08
N GLU A 398 -0.01 14.75 -3.39
CA GLU A 398 1.44 14.51 -3.48
C GLU A 398 2.29 15.80 -3.28
N SER A 399 1.76 16.79 -2.56
CA SER A 399 2.38 18.12 -2.42
C SER A 399 3.63 18.16 -1.55
N LYS A 400 3.91 17.10 -0.78
CA LYS A 400 5.06 17.02 0.12
C LYS A 400 5.57 15.59 0.25
N PHE A 401 6.87 15.43 0.14
CA PHE A 401 7.57 14.15 0.23
C PHE A 401 8.38 14.04 1.52
N TYR A 402 8.54 12.82 2.01
CA TYR A 402 9.23 12.48 3.23
C TYR A 402 10.20 11.32 2.99
N ASP A 403 11.25 11.23 3.82
CA ASP A 403 12.12 10.05 3.91
C ASP A 403 11.39 8.95 4.67
N LEU A 404 11.34 7.73 4.11
CA LEU A 404 10.77 6.57 4.80
C LEU A 404 11.50 6.28 6.11
N ALA A 405 12.83 6.45 6.14
CA ALA A 405 13.65 6.27 7.32
C ALA A 405 14.53 7.51 7.55
N PRO A 406 14.03 8.55 8.23
CA PRO A 406 14.79 9.76 8.47
C PRO A 406 16.04 9.50 9.32
N LYS A 407 17.12 10.24 9.04
CA LYS A 407 18.36 10.20 9.83
C LYS A 407 18.22 11.10 11.06
N TYR A 408 18.47 10.54 12.25
CA TYR A 408 18.42 11.30 13.50
C TYR A 408 19.83 11.67 13.97
N GLY A 409 20.02 12.97 14.19
CA GLY A 409 21.26 13.53 14.69
C GLY A 409 21.32 13.61 16.21
N PHE A 410 22.40 14.21 16.71
CA PHE A 410 22.57 14.45 18.14
C PHE A 410 21.47 15.35 18.74
N LYS A 411 21.11 16.44 18.05
CA LYS A 411 20.05 17.35 18.49
C LYS A 411 18.69 16.64 18.61
N ASP A 412 18.40 15.74 17.69
CA ASP A 412 17.16 14.96 17.73
C ASP A 412 17.15 13.95 18.87
N THR A 413 18.32 13.47 19.32
CA THR A 413 18.43 12.56 20.45
C THR A 413 17.81 13.16 21.71
N LEU A 414 18.06 14.45 21.97
CA LEU A 414 17.45 15.15 23.11
C LEU A 414 15.92 15.19 22.98
N LYS A 415 15.40 15.51 21.78
CA LYS A 415 13.96 15.49 21.52
C LYS A 415 13.35 14.09 21.69
N ILE A 416 14.02 13.05 21.19
CA ILE A 416 13.59 11.66 21.36
C ILE A 416 13.50 11.31 22.85
N VAL A 417 14.52 11.65 23.64
CA VAL A 417 14.56 11.31 25.08
C VAL A 417 13.52 12.07 25.88
N PHE A 418 13.37 13.38 25.66
CA PHE A 418 12.49 14.22 26.49
C PHE A 418 11.03 14.22 26.05
N SER A 419 10.74 14.09 24.76
CA SER A 419 9.38 14.17 24.22
C SER A 419 8.94 12.92 23.45
N ASN A 420 9.72 11.84 23.46
CA ASN A 420 9.49 10.64 22.63
C ASN A 420 9.27 10.99 21.14
N TYR A 421 9.91 12.08 20.66
CA TYR A 421 9.73 12.56 19.30
C TYR A 421 10.25 11.55 18.29
N VAL A 422 9.40 11.15 17.35
CA VAL A 422 9.75 10.40 16.14
C VAL A 422 8.90 10.99 15.02
N HIS A 423 9.47 11.13 13.81
CA HIS A 423 8.68 11.47 12.64
C HIS A 423 7.54 10.47 12.49
N ALA A 424 6.33 10.99 12.28
CA ALA A 424 5.18 10.14 12.06
C ALA A 424 5.48 9.20 10.89
N PHE A 425 5.11 7.93 11.07
CA PHE A 425 5.21 6.91 10.03
C PHE A 425 6.61 6.51 9.58
N ALA A 426 7.65 6.97 10.29
CA ALA A 426 9.02 6.56 10.05
C ALA A 426 9.18 5.04 10.19
N TRP A 427 9.86 4.44 9.23
CA TRP A 427 10.40 3.10 9.33
C TRP A 427 11.53 3.09 10.37
N LEU A 428 11.14 2.93 11.63
CA LEU A 428 12.01 3.04 12.79
C LEU A 428 13.19 2.05 12.78
N PRO A 429 13.02 0.76 12.45
CA PRO A 429 14.14 -0.16 12.30
C PRO A 429 15.23 0.34 11.34
N ALA A 430 14.88 0.85 10.16
CA ALA A 430 15.85 1.42 9.24
C ALA A 430 16.45 2.74 9.76
N SER A 431 15.64 3.59 10.38
CA SER A 431 16.10 4.84 11.00
C SER A 431 17.17 4.56 12.07
N ILE A 432 16.99 3.49 12.86
CA ILE A 432 17.98 3.01 13.84
C ILE A 432 19.28 2.58 13.15
N GLN A 433 19.23 1.93 11.98
CA GLN A 433 20.46 1.48 11.30
C GLN A 433 21.32 2.63 10.78
N ARG A 434 20.69 3.73 10.36
CA ARG A 434 21.37 4.87 9.74
C ARG A 434 21.63 6.08 10.65
N SER A 435 21.06 6.12 11.85
CA SER A 435 21.20 7.26 12.78
C SER A 435 22.51 7.25 13.57
N HIS A 436 22.87 8.39 14.18
CA HIS A 436 24.03 8.53 15.05
C HIS A 436 23.93 7.62 16.30
N LEU A 437 25.07 7.16 16.86
CA LEU A 437 25.12 6.16 17.94
C LEU A 437 24.16 6.43 19.11
N LEU A 438 24.14 7.66 19.63
CA LEU A 438 23.26 8.05 20.73
C LEU A 438 21.79 8.07 20.33
N ALA A 439 21.47 8.54 19.12
CA ALA A 439 20.12 8.48 18.57
C ALA A 439 19.66 7.03 18.41
N LYS A 440 20.54 6.09 18.02
CA LYS A 440 20.19 4.66 17.92
C LYS A 440 19.69 4.10 19.25
N ILE A 441 20.35 4.42 20.36
CA ILE A 441 19.96 3.94 21.69
C ILE A 441 18.58 4.50 22.06
N ALA A 442 18.37 5.80 21.89
CA ALA A 442 17.11 6.46 22.17
C ALA A 442 15.97 5.93 21.28
N LEU A 443 16.20 5.78 19.98
CA LEU A 443 15.23 5.23 19.03
C LEU A 443 14.89 3.77 19.33
N LYS A 444 15.87 2.94 19.71
CA LYS A 444 15.61 1.55 20.14
C LYS A 444 14.67 1.50 21.34
N TYR A 445 14.89 2.38 22.32
CA TYR A 445 14.01 2.50 23.49
C TYR A 445 12.59 2.93 23.09
N VAL A 446 12.45 3.95 22.23
CA VAL A 446 11.14 4.41 21.76
C VAL A 446 10.43 3.34 20.93
N ASN A 447 11.12 2.68 19.99
CA ASN A 447 10.57 1.59 19.19
C ASN A 447 10.06 0.43 20.06
N ALA A 448 10.87 0.00 21.04
CA ALA A 448 10.49 -1.03 22.02
C ALA A 448 9.21 -0.65 22.78
N ARG A 449 9.12 0.61 23.22
CA ARG A 449 7.95 1.14 23.92
C ARG A 449 6.72 1.21 23.02
N GLN A 450 6.83 1.75 21.81
CA GLN A 450 5.72 1.85 20.85
C GLN A 450 5.16 0.47 20.47
N ASN A 451 6.04 -0.50 20.19
CA ASN A 451 5.64 -1.88 19.92
C ASN A 451 4.90 -2.48 21.13
N SER A 452 5.42 -2.26 22.34
CA SER A 452 4.78 -2.73 23.57
C SER A 452 3.36 -2.18 23.78
N PHE A 453 3.17 -0.87 23.59
CA PHE A 453 1.84 -0.25 23.67
C PHE A 453 0.90 -0.77 22.59
N THR A 454 1.41 -0.95 21.37
CA THR A 454 0.62 -1.44 20.24
C THR A 454 0.13 -2.86 20.49
N TYR A 455 1.02 -3.79 20.85
CA TYR A 455 0.64 -5.15 21.22
C TYR A 455 -0.33 -5.21 22.41
N SER A 456 -0.15 -4.33 23.41
CA SER A 456 -1.05 -4.21 24.57
C SER A 456 -2.46 -3.77 24.17
N ASN A 457 -2.58 -2.76 23.30
CA ASN A 457 -3.87 -2.30 22.79
C ASN A 457 -4.59 -3.40 22.00
N TYR A 458 -3.87 -4.17 21.18
CA TYR A 458 -4.47 -5.29 20.46
C TYR A 458 -4.84 -6.45 21.37
N ALA A 459 -4.00 -6.77 22.37
CA ALA A 459 -4.35 -7.75 23.38
C ALA A 459 -5.69 -7.40 24.06
N TRP A 460 -5.91 -6.10 24.33
CA TRP A 460 -7.17 -5.62 24.88
C TRP A 460 -8.35 -5.81 23.92
N GLN A 461 -8.18 -5.46 22.64
CA GLN A 461 -9.23 -5.63 21.63
C GLN A 461 -9.63 -7.09 21.47
N GLU A 462 -8.66 -8.00 21.41
CA GLU A 462 -8.92 -9.44 21.30
C GLU A 462 -9.62 -9.99 22.55
N LEU A 463 -9.29 -9.48 23.74
CA LEU A 463 -10.01 -9.81 24.96
C LEU A 463 -11.49 -9.37 24.89
N GLN A 464 -11.77 -8.17 24.37
CA GLN A 464 -13.14 -7.67 24.22
C GLN A 464 -13.96 -8.49 23.22
N LYS A 465 -13.31 -9.11 22.22
CA LYS A 465 -13.95 -10.03 21.27
C LYS A 465 -14.11 -11.46 21.81
N GLY A 466 -13.58 -11.76 22.99
CA GLY A 466 -13.58 -13.11 23.57
C GLY A 466 -12.43 -14.01 23.12
N ASN A 467 -11.49 -13.53 22.30
CA ASN A 467 -10.34 -14.28 21.79
C ASN A 467 -9.19 -14.33 22.81
N LYS A 468 -9.40 -15.05 23.93
CA LYS A 468 -8.46 -15.10 25.07
C LYS A 468 -7.04 -15.55 24.69
N ASP A 469 -6.88 -16.55 23.83
CA ASP A 469 -5.56 -17.08 23.46
C ASP A 469 -4.74 -16.09 22.61
N SER A 470 -5.40 -15.42 21.65
CA SER A 470 -4.79 -14.36 20.86
C SER A 470 -4.36 -13.19 21.76
N SER A 471 -5.26 -12.79 22.67
CA SER A 471 -4.99 -11.77 23.67
C SER A 471 -3.76 -12.09 24.53
N ARG A 472 -3.63 -13.33 25.04
CA ARG A 472 -2.46 -13.78 25.82
C ARG A 472 -1.16 -13.71 25.00
N LYS A 473 -1.17 -14.19 23.75
CA LYS A 473 0.02 -14.15 22.88
C LYS A 473 0.49 -12.71 22.63
N LEU A 474 -0.45 -11.80 22.38
CA LEU A 474 -0.17 -10.37 22.18
C LEU A 474 0.32 -9.71 23.48
N ALA A 475 -0.24 -10.05 24.63
CA ALA A 475 0.22 -9.54 25.92
C ALA A 475 1.67 -9.96 26.23
N VAL A 476 2.05 -11.20 25.91
CA VAL A 476 3.45 -11.67 26.03
C VAL A 476 4.36 -10.89 25.08
N LYS A 477 3.95 -10.63 23.84
CA LYS A 477 4.71 -9.80 22.90
C LYS A 477 4.89 -8.36 23.41
N ALA A 478 3.86 -7.80 24.04
CA ALA A 478 3.94 -6.47 24.66
C ALA A 478 5.02 -6.43 25.75
N LEU A 479 5.02 -7.40 26.65
CA LEU A 479 6.01 -7.51 27.74
C LEU A 479 7.43 -7.71 27.21
N LYS A 480 7.61 -8.60 26.23
CA LYS A 480 8.91 -8.85 25.59
C LYS A 480 9.44 -7.61 24.87
N SER A 481 8.56 -6.77 24.33
CA SER A 481 8.95 -5.53 23.66
C SER A 481 9.42 -4.47 24.65
N SER A 482 8.70 -4.25 25.76
CA SER A 482 9.15 -3.35 26.83
C SER A 482 8.46 -3.69 28.16
N PRO A 483 9.22 -3.89 29.26
CA PRO A 483 8.63 -4.16 30.57
C PRO A 483 7.90 -2.95 31.18
N VAL A 484 8.12 -1.74 30.64
CA VAL A 484 7.45 -0.50 31.08
C VAL A 484 5.92 -0.60 30.99
N ILE A 485 5.39 -1.47 30.12
CA ILE A 485 3.95 -1.71 29.99
C ILE A 485 3.30 -2.24 31.26
N LEU A 486 4.06 -2.84 32.18
CA LEU A 486 3.58 -3.27 33.50
C LEU A 486 3.08 -2.11 34.36
N LEU A 487 3.47 -0.86 34.06
CA LEU A 487 2.98 0.33 34.75
C LEU A 487 1.63 0.83 34.19
N SER A 488 1.16 0.28 33.07
CA SER A 488 -0.12 0.66 32.46
C SER A 488 -1.29 0.04 33.22
N ARG A 489 -2.14 0.89 33.82
CA ARG A 489 -3.38 0.45 34.51
C ARG A 489 -4.26 -0.42 33.61
N ARG A 490 -4.37 -0.07 32.33
CA ARG A 490 -5.14 -0.83 31.33
C ARG A 490 -4.55 -2.23 31.12
N PHE A 491 -3.22 -2.33 31.02
CA PHE A 491 -2.55 -3.63 30.84
C PHE A 491 -2.66 -4.52 32.07
N ILE A 492 -2.53 -3.94 33.27
CA ILE A 492 -2.73 -4.66 34.54
C ILE A 492 -4.16 -5.21 34.61
N HIS A 493 -5.15 -4.36 34.36
CA HIS A 493 -6.56 -4.75 34.39
C HIS A 493 -6.88 -5.84 33.35
N MET A 494 -6.33 -5.74 32.14
CA MET A 494 -6.43 -6.77 31.11
C MET A 494 -5.89 -8.13 31.57
N ASN A 495 -4.69 -8.15 32.15
CA ASN A 495 -4.08 -9.38 32.64
C ASN A 495 -4.87 -9.98 33.80
N PHE A 496 -5.43 -9.13 34.67
CA PHE A 496 -6.36 -9.57 35.70
C PHE A 496 -7.58 -10.29 35.09
N LEU A 497 -8.26 -9.67 34.11
CA LEU A 497 -9.39 -10.30 33.41
C LEU A 497 -9.00 -11.64 32.74
N LEU A 498 -7.81 -11.72 32.14
CA LEU A 498 -7.29 -12.96 31.51
C LEU A 498 -6.98 -14.09 32.51
N LEU A 499 -6.69 -13.75 33.78
CA LEU A 499 -6.43 -14.71 34.86
C LEU A 499 -7.72 -15.22 35.50
N PHE A 500 -8.76 -14.39 35.59
CA PHE A 500 -10.02 -14.71 36.31
C PHE A 500 -11.17 -15.14 35.41
N ALA A 501 -11.07 -14.95 34.09
CA ALA A 501 -12.04 -15.49 33.16
C ALA A 501 -11.78 -16.99 32.93
N LYS A 502 -12.38 -17.86 33.77
CA LYS A 502 -12.52 -19.30 33.45
C LYS A 502 -13.23 -19.49 32.11
#